data_AF-A0A1A8ATD2-F1
#
_entry.id   AF-A0A1A8ATD2-F1
#
_cell.length_a   1.000
_cell.length_b   1.000
_cell.length_c   1.000
_cell.angle_alpha   90.00
_cell.angle_beta   90.00
_cell.angle_gamma   90.00
#
_symmetry.space_group_name_H-M   'P 1'
#
loop_
_entity.id
_entity.type
_entity.pdbx_description
1 polymer ?
#
loop_
_entity_poly.entity_id
_entity_poly.type
_entity_poly.pdbx_seq_one_letter_code
_entity_poly.pdbx_strand_id
1 'polypeptide(L)'
;AFLASVRPVFGLYTSLYPVLIYFIFGTSRHISIGTFAVISIMVGGVTERLAPDSDFMTNGTNRTVNIDARDSYRVQVACSLTALAGIFQILLGIVRFGFVVTYLSEPLARGYTTAAACHVCVSQLKYLFGVRPARFAGPFAIIYTLVDICKLLPQTRAPELVISLVAITVLIVVKEI
;
A
#
# COMPACT_ATOMS: atom_id res chain seq x y z
N ALA A 1 -0.30 5.19 -2.22
CA ALA A 1 -0.87 6.20 -1.29
C ALA A 1 -2.14 5.72 -0.60
N PHE A 2 -3.24 5.45 -1.32
CA PHE A 2 -4.49 4.97 -0.70
C PHE A 2 -4.33 3.69 0.12
N LEU A 3 -3.52 2.74 -0.38
CA LEU A 3 -3.17 1.51 0.35
C LEU A 3 -2.30 1.76 1.59
N ALA A 4 -1.55 2.86 1.62
CA ALA A 4 -0.67 3.22 2.72
C ALA A 4 -1.37 4.11 3.77
N SER A 5 -2.67 4.33 3.64
CA SER A 5 -3.46 5.15 4.57
C SER A 5 -3.03 6.62 4.67
N VAL A 6 -2.39 7.14 3.62
CA VAL A 6 -1.90 8.52 3.51
C VAL A 6 -2.59 9.23 2.33
N ARG A 7 -2.68 10.55 2.39
CA ARG A 7 -3.27 11.40 1.33
C ARG A 7 -2.67 11.07 -0.05
N PRO A 8 -3.48 11.06 -1.13
CA PRO A 8 -3.02 10.68 -2.47
C PRO A 8 -1.84 11.50 -3.01
N VAL A 9 -1.71 12.75 -2.59
CA VAL A 9 -0.62 13.67 -2.98
C VAL A 9 0.77 13.07 -2.69
N PHE A 10 0.91 12.33 -1.59
CA PHE A 10 2.19 11.67 -1.25
C PHE A 10 2.52 10.50 -2.20
N GLY A 11 1.53 9.96 -2.92
CA GLY A 11 1.78 9.00 -4.00
C GLY A 11 2.51 9.64 -5.17
N LEU A 12 2.18 10.89 -5.49
CA LEU A 12 2.86 11.66 -6.54
C LEU A 12 4.28 12.03 -6.12
N TYR A 13 4.49 12.39 -4.86
CA TYR A 13 5.84 12.63 -4.33
C TYR A 13 6.72 11.38 -4.39
N THR A 14 6.16 10.23 -4.01
CA THR A 14 6.91 8.95 -4.01
C THR A 14 7.14 8.38 -5.41
N SER A 15 6.42 8.81 -6.45
CA SER A 15 6.73 8.44 -7.84
C SER A 15 7.72 9.39 -8.50
N LEU A 16 7.76 10.68 -8.13
CA LEU A 16 8.62 11.68 -8.77
C LEU A 16 10.04 11.69 -8.20
N TYR A 17 10.17 11.86 -6.87
CA TYR A 17 11.48 12.10 -6.25
C TYR A 17 12.47 10.93 -6.39
N PRO A 18 12.08 9.65 -6.19
CA PRO A 18 13.01 8.54 -6.34
C PRO A 18 13.56 8.38 -7.76
N VAL A 19 12.77 8.73 -8.78
CA VAL A 19 13.22 8.67 -10.19
C VAL A 19 14.30 9.72 -10.46
N LEU A 20 14.17 10.92 -9.92
CA LEU A 20 15.20 11.97 -10.02
C LEU A 20 16.51 11.55 -9.35
N ILE A 21 16.42 10.89 -8.18
CA ILE A 21 17.60 10.38 -7.47
C ILE A 21 18.21 9.20 -8.25
N TYR A 22 17.39 8.28 -8.76
CA TYR A 22 17.85 7.14 -9.55
C TYR A 22 18.51 7.57 -10.86
N PHE A 23 18.09 8.68 -11.47
CA PHE A 23 18.74 9.22 -12.66
C PHE A 23 20.22 9.57 -12.41
N ILE A 24 20.57 10.04 -11.21
CA ILE A 24 21.94 10.43 -10.86
C ILE A 24 22.78 9.23 -10.43
N PHE A 25 22.22 8.33 -9.63
CA PHE A 25 22.97 7.23 -8.98
C PHE A 25 22.72 5.84 -9.58
N GLY A 26 21.78 5.71 -10.52
CA GLY A 26 21.33 4.45 -11.08
C GLY A 26 22.33 3.84 -12.06
N THR A 27 22.50 2.53 -11.98
CA THR A 27 23.41 1.77 -12.85
C THR A 27 22.72 1.16 -14.07
N SER A 28 21.39 1.01 -14.05
CA SER A 28 20.61 0.33 -15.10
C SER A 28 19.69 1.30 -15.83
N ARG A 29 19.86 1.44 -17.15
CA ARG A 29 19.12 2.40 -17.97
C ARG A 29 17.65 2.05 -18.20
N HIS A 30 17.27 0.78 -18.04
CA HIS A 30 15.93 0.28 -18.38
C HIS A 30 15.02 0.06 -17.17
N ILE A 31 15.52 0.18 -15.95
CA ILE A 31 14.68 -0.02 -14.76
C ILE A 31 14.00 1.30 -14.38
N SER A 32 12.67 1.26 -14.30
CA SER A 32 11.88 2.37 -13.78
C SER A 32 11.52 2.07 -12.34
N ILE A 33 11.93 2.96 -11.43
CA ILE A 33 11.54 2.88 -10.02
C ILE A 33 10.20 3.60 -9.82
N GLY A 34 9.33 3.02 -9.03
CA GLY A 34 8.03 3.61 -8.72
C GLY A 34 7.42 3.02 -7.46
N THR A 35 6.14 3.34 -7.25
CA THR A 35 5.40 2.88 -6.07
C THR A 35 5.07 1.39 -6.17
N PHE A 36 5.41 0.61 -5.16
CA PHE A 36 5.03 -0.80 -5.06
C PHE A 36 3.84 -0.99 -4.11
N ALA A 37 2.85 -1.79 -4.54
CA ALA A 37 1.60 -1.98 -3.81
C ALA A 37 1.81 -2.69 -2.45
N VAL A 38 2.66 -3.71 -2.39
CA VAL A 38 2.93 -4.45 -1.14
C VAL A 38 3.63 -3.57 -0.12
N ILE A 39 4.63 -2.79 -0.54
CA ILE A 39 5.33 -1.83 0.35
C ILE A 39 4.32 -0.80 0.89
N SER A 40 3.39 -0.34 0.05
CA SER A 40 2.33 0.58 0.49
C SER A 40 1.46 -0.05 1.59
N ILE A 41 1.07 -1.32 1.44
CA ILE A 41 0.27 -2.04 2.45
C ILE A 41 1.07 -2.22 3.75
N MET A 42 2.36 -2.56 3.67
CA MET A 42 3.23 -2.74 4.85
C MET A 42 3.39 -1.43 5.62
N VAL A 43 3.66 -0.32 4.92
CA VAL A 43 3.71 1.02 5.53
C VAL A 43 2.36 1.37 6.14
N GLY A 44 1.26 1.11 5.42
CA GLY A 44 -0.11 1.28 5.93
C GLY A 44 -0.34 0.56 7.25
N GLY A 45 0.05 -0.72 7.34
CA GLY A 45 -0.06 -1.52 8.56
C GLY A 45 0.73 -0.94 9.75
N VAL A 46 1.92 -0.38 9.52
CA VAL A 46 2.69 0.30 10.59
C VAL A 46 2.03 1.61 11.00
N THR A 47 1.62 2.44 10.03
CA THR A 47 0.95 3.71 10.31
C THR A 47 -0.37 3.53 11.06
N GLU A 48 -1.10 2.45 10.80
CA GLU A 48 -2.35 2.16 11.50
C GLU A 48 -2.13 1.65 12.92
N ARG A 49 -1.04 0.93 13.17
CA ARG A 49 -0.68 0.46 14.51
C ARG A 49 -0.20 1.59 15.42
N LEU A 50 0.52 2.57 14.86
CA LEU A 50 1.03 3.74 15.61
C LEU A 50 0.02 4.90 15.65
N ALA A 51 -0.88 4.98 14.68
CA ALA A 51 -1.88 6.05 14.54
C ALA A 51 -3.28 5.46 14.31
N PRO A 52 -3.84 4.78 15.31
CA PRO A 52 -5.19 4.24 15.22
C PRO A 52 -6.21 5.38 15.14
N ASP A 53 -7.32 5.16 14.44
CA ASP A 53 -8.35 6.20 14.28
C ASP A 53 -9.01 6.62 15.62
N SER A 54 -8.86 5.82 16.68
CA SER A 54 -9.32 6.11 18.06
C SER A 54 -8.64 7.32 18.67
N ASP A 55 -7.35 7.51 18.41
CA ASP A 55 -6.54 8.51 19.11
C ASP A 55 -6.79 9.94 18.59
N PHE A 56 -7.46 10.04 17.44
CA PHE A 56 -7.80 11.30 16.78
C PHE A 56 -9.31 11.60 16.82
N MET A 57 -10.06 10.91 17.69
CA MET A 57 -11.47 11.24 17.91
C MET A 57 -11.58 12.53 18.73
N THR A 58 -12.35 13.50 18.21
CA THR A 58 -12.63 14.73 18.97
C THR A 58 -13.65 14.43 20.08
N ASN A 59 -13.35 14.88 21.29
CA ASN A 59 -14.18 14.67 22.47
C ASN A 59 -15.31 15.72 22.49
N GLY A 60 -16.37 15.47 21.72
CA GLY A 60 -17.55 16.31 21.60
C GLY A 60 -18.82 15.49 21.36
N THR A 61 -19.98 16.14 21.39
CA THR A 61 -21.31 15.52 21.16
C THR A 61 -21.43 14.88 19.77
N ASN A 62 -20.70 15.40 18.77
CA ASN A 62 -20.48 14.75 17.49
C ASN A 62 -19.08 14.13 17.46
N ARG A 63 -18.98 12.81 17.66
CA ARG A 63 -17.72 12.07 17.54
C ARG A 63 -17.24 12.08 16.09
N THR A 64 -16.46 13.09 15.73
CA THR A 64 -15.80 13.19 14.44
C THR A 64 -14.32 12.86 14.57
N VAL A 65 -13.76 12.17 13.59
CA VAL A 65 -12.31 11.95 13.51
C VAL A 65 -11.67 13.24 12.98
N ASN A 66 -10.66 13.75 13.66
CA ASN A 66 -9.89 14.88 13.18
C ASN A 66 -8.91 14.41 12.10
N ILE A 67 -9.36 14.48 10.85
CA ILE A 67 -8.68 13.89 9.68
C ILE A 67 -7.31 14.54 9.45
N ASP A 68 -7.20 15.86 9.63
CA ASP A 68 -5.98 16.61 9.36
C ASP A 68 -4.86 16.27 10.37
N ALA A 69 -5.21 16.16 11.65
CA ALA A 69 -4.28 15.77 12.71
C ALA A 69 -3.81 14.31 12.55
N ARG A 70 -4.73 13.41 12.18
CA ARG A 70 -4.39 12.02 11.89
C ARG A 70 -3.45 11.89 10.69
N ASP A 71 -3.77 12.58 9.60
CA ASP A 71 -3.01 12.48 8.36
C ASP A 71 -1.60 13.07 8.52
N SER A 72 -1.44 14.18 9.24
CA SER A 72 -0.12 14.75 9.51
C SER A 72 0.75 13.80 10.33
N TYR A 73 0.19 13.16 11.35
CA TYR A 73 0.89 12.17 12.16
C TYR A 73 1.24 10.90 11.36
N ARG A 74 0.32 10.38 10.53
CA ARG A 74 0.60 9.24 9.64
C ARG A 74 1.73 9.52 8.65
N VAL A 75 1.79 10.73 8.12
CA VAL A 75 2.91 11.17 7.25
C VAL A 75 4.22 11.20 8.02
N GLN A 76 4.22 11.68 9.26
CA GLN A 76 5.41 11.69 10.10
C GLN A 76 5.93 10.27 10.38
N VAL A 77 5.04 9.33 10.71
CA VAL A 77 5.38 7.91 10.90
C VAL A 77 5.88 7.27 9.61
N ALA A 78 5.24 7.55 8.46
CA ALA A 78 5.71 7.06 7.18
C ALA A 78 7.11 7.60 6.84
N CYS A 79 7.36 8.89 7.08
CA CYS A 79 8.64 9.54 6.84
C CYS A 79 9.76 8.93 7.70
N SER A 80 9.54 8.77 9.01
CA SER A 80 10.52 8.15 9.91
C SER A 80 10.81 6.69 9.54
N LEU A 81 9.78 5.92 9.18
CA LEU A 81 9.94 4.54 8.70
C LEU A 81 10.77 4.48 7.40
N THR A 82 10.49 5.37 6.44
CA THR A 82 11.25 5.41 5.19
C THR A 82 12.69 5.87 5.37
N ALA A 83 12.93 6.84 6.28
CA ALA A 83 14.28 7.29 6.61
C ALA A 83 15.10 6.16 7.25
N LEU A 84 14.51 5.44 8.20
CA LEU A 84 15.14 4.27 8.83
C LEU A 84 15.42 3.17 7.80
N ALA A 85 14.47 2.86 6.92
CA ALA A 85 14.66 1.89 5.85
C ALA A 85 15.80 2.31 4.89
N GLY A 86 15.91 3.59 4.56
CA GLY A 86 17.00 4.14 3.75
C GLY A 86 18.36 3.99 4.42
N ILE A 87 18.46 4.28 5.73
CA ILE A 87 19.71 4.06 6.50
C ILE A 87 20.10 2.58 6.47
N PHE A 88 19.15 1.68 6.69
CA PHE A 88 19.41 0.23 6.58
C PHE A 88 19.87 -0.18 5.18
N GLN A 89 19.26 0.36 4.12
CA GLN A 89 19.67 0.08 2.75
C GLN A 89 21.10 0.57 2.46
N ILE A 90 21.48 1.75 2.95
CA ILE A 90 22.84 2.28 2.82
C ILE A 90 23.83 1.39 3.58
N LEU A 91 23.51 1.01 4.82
CA LEU A 91 24.38 0.16 5.64
C LEU A 91 24.57 -1.22 5.00
N LEU A 92 23.50 -1.85 4.51
CA LEU A 92 23.57 -3.11 3.78
C LEU A 92 24.34 -2.98 2.46
N GLY A 93 24.26 -1.82 1.81
CA GLY A 93 25.04 -1.49 0.61
C GLY A 93 26.54 -1.40 0.89
N ILE A 94 26.94 -0.77 2.01
CA ILE A 94 28.34 -0.67 2.45
C ILE A 94 28.90 -2.06 2.78
N VAL A 95 28.11 -2.90 3.45
CA VAL A 95 28.48 -4.30 3.76
C VAL A 95 28.45 -5.21 2.52
N ARG A 96 28.06 -4.67 1.34
CA ARG A 96 27.91 -5.43 0.08
C ARG A 96 26.98 -6.63 0.21
N PHE A 97 25.93 -6.50 1.04
CA PHE A 97 24.97 -7.57 1.30
C PHE A 97 24.13 -7.96 0.06
N GLY A 98 24.27 -7.22 -1.05
CA GLY A 98 23.62 -7.53 -2.34
C GLY A 98 23.94 -8.93 -2.88
N PHE A 99 25.05 -9.55 -2.46
CA PHE A 99 25.37 -10.94 -2.79
C PHE A 99 24.26 -11.90 -2.35
N VAL A 100 23.64 -11.70 -1.18
CA VAL A 100 22.59 -12.59 -0.67
C VAL A 100 21.34 -12.59 -1.56
N VAL A 101 21.01 -11.45 -2.17
CA VAL A 101 19.87 -11.35 -3.10
C VAL A 101 20.11 -12.20 -4.34
N THR A 102 21.36 -12.40 -4.78
CA THR A 102 21.68 -13.28 -5.90
C THR A 102 21.54 -14.78 -5.59
N TYR A 103 21.51 -15.17 -4.31
CA TYR A 103 21.23 -16.54 -3.88
C TYR A 103 19.75 -16.84 -3.68
N LEU A 104 18.89 -15.84 -3.86
CA LEU A 104 17.46 -16.05 -3.75
C LEU A 104 16.99 -16.90 -4.92
N SER A 105 16.45 -18.08 -4.63
CA SER A 105 16.03 -19.01 -5.67
C SER A 105 14.88 -18.42 -6.50
N GLU A 106 14.89 -18.66 -7.82
CA GLU A 106 13.78 -18.22 -8.69
C GLU A 106 12.40 -18.69 -8.20
N PRO A 107 12.22 -19.93 -7.70
CA PRO A 107 10.94 -20.37 -7.14
C PRO A 107 10.48 -19.52 -5.96
N LEU A 108 11.40 -19.06 -5.11
CA LEU A 108 11.04 -18.19 -3.99
C LEU A 108 10.56 -16.82 -4.46
N ALA A 109 11.25 -16.21 -5.43
CA ALA A 109 10.85 -14.93 -6.00
C ALA A 109 9.47 -15.03 -6.71
N ARG A 110 9.23 -16.10 -7.46
CA ARG A 110 7.93 -16.38 -8.12
C ARG A 110 6.83 -16.64 -7.10
N GLY A 111 7.12 -17.39 -6.04
CA GLY A 111 6.17 -17.63 -4.94
C GLY A 111 5.80 -16.34 -4.20
N TYR A 112 6.79 -15.52 -3.86
CA TYR A 112 6.58 -14.22 -3.21
C TYR A 112 5.73 -13.28 -4.07
N THR A 113 6.05 -13.16 -5.37
CA THR A 113 5.31 -12.28 -6.29
C THR A 113 3.87 -12.74 -6.51
N THR A 114 3.62 -14.05 -6.59
CA THR A 114 2.26 -14.61 -6.70
C THR A 114 1.45 -14.35 -5.43
N ALA A 115 2.05 -14.58 -4.25
CA ALA A 115 1.41 -14.29 -2.97
C ALA A 115 1.12 -12.79 -2.81
N ALA A 116 2.06 -11.93 -3.22
CA ALA A 116 1.90 -10.49 -3.25
C ALA A 116 0.75 -10.06 -4.18
N ALA A 117 0.63 -10.66 -5.37
CA ALA A 117 -0.47 -10.39 -6.29
C ALA A 117 -1.83 -10.74 -5.66
N CYS A 118 -1.97 -11.94 -5.08
CA CYS A 118 -3.17 -12.33 -4.34
C CYS A 118 -3.48 -11.35 -3.20
N HIS A 119 -2.48 -10.95 -2.42
CA HIS A 119 -2.63 -10.00 -1.32
C HIS A 119 -3.14 -8.64 -1.80
N VAL A 120 -2.62 -8.14 -2.93
CA VAL A 120 -3.04 -6.88 -3.54
C VAL A 120 -4.48 -7.02 -4.05
N CYS A 121 -4.83 -8.10 -4.75
CA CYS A 121 -6.20 -8.35 -5.22
C CYS A 121 -7.22 -8.27 -4.08
N VAL A 122 -6.97 -8.96 -2.95
CA VAL A 122 -7.86 -8.91 -1.78
C VAL A 122 -7.95 -7.48 -1.21
N SER A 123 -6.84 -6.75 -1.19
CA SER A 123 -6.80 -5.37 -0.69
C SER A 123 -7.54 -4.37 -1.59
N GLN A 124 -7.70 -4.67 -2.88
CA GLN A 124 -8.47 -3.86 -3.83
C GLN A 124 -9.98 -4.14 -3.80
N LEU A 125 -10.37 -5.32 -3.31
CA LEU A 125 -11.77 -5.76 -3.31
C LEU A 125 -12.71 -4.80 -2.54
N LYS A 126 -12.19 -4.15 -1.49
CA LYS A 126 -12.93 -3.11 -0.75
C LYS A 126 -13.29 -1.89 -1.61
N TYR A 127 -12.41 -1.50 -2.55
CA TYR A 127 -12.65 -0.40 -3.47
C TYR A 127 -13.56 -0.82 -4.63
N LEU A 128 -13.53 -2.10 -5.03
CA LEU A 128 -14.43 -2.66 -6.04
C LEU A 128 -15.90 -2.60 -5.58
N PHE A 129 -16.16 -3.04 -4.35
CA PHE A 129 -17.51 -3.10 -3.78
C PHE A 129 -17.94 -1.80 -3.07
N GLY A 130 -17.02 -0.85 -2.88
CA GLY A 130 -17.28 0.39 -2.16
C GLY A 130 -17.63 0.20 -0.69
N VAL A 131 -17.15 -0.89 -0.10
CA VAL A 131 -17.35 -1.23 1.32
C VAL A 131 -16.17 -0.77 2.15
N ARG A 132 -16.42 -0.46 3.43
CA ARG A 132 -15.40 -0.01 4.38
C ARG A 132 -15.19 -1.09 5.46
N PRO A 133 -14.42 -2.15 5.17
CA PRO A 133 -14.16 -3.21 6.15
C PRO A 133 -13.31 -2.68 7.30
N ALA A 134 -13.40 -3.35 8.45
CA ALA A 134 -12.48 -3.14 9.54
C ALA A 134 -11.06 -3.50 9.08
N ARG A 135 -10.07 -2.75 9.58
CA ARG A 135 -8.68 -2.97 9.20
C ARG A 135 -8.03 -3.90 10.20
N PHE A 136 -7.55 -5.04 9.71
CA PHE A 136 -6.88 -6.05 10.52
C PHE A 136 -5.37 -6.01 10.26
N ALA A 137 -4.57 -6.04 11.34
CA ALA A 137 -3.12 -6.15 11.27
C ALA A 137 -2.68 -7.42 12.02
N GLY A 138 -1.78 -8.21 11.42
CA GLY A 138 -1.24 -9.43 12.03
C GLY A 138 -1.19 -10.63 11.09
N PRO A 139 -0.76 -11.80 11.58
CA PRO A 139 -0.84 -13.05 10.83
C PRO A 139 -2.30 -13.34 10.48
N PHE A 140 -2.54 -13.89 9.28
CA PHE A 140 -3.87 -14.17 8.73
C PHE A 140 -4.79 -12.95 8.52
N ALA A 141 -4.27 -11.72 8.60
CA ALA A 141 -5.05 -10.50 8.37
C ALA A 141 -5.82 -10.50 7.02
N ILE A 142 -5.25 -11.08 5.98
CA ILE A 142 -5.90 -11.23 4.66
C ILE A 142 -7.21 -12.03 4.78
N ILE A 143 -7.21 -13.12 5.53
CA ILE A 143 -8.36 -14.00 5.70
C ILE A 143 -9.45 -13.26 6.48
N TYR A 144 -9.08 -12.58 7.58
CA TYR A 144 -10.03 -11.76 8.33
C TYR A 144 -10.64 -10.64 7.48
N THR A 145 -9.82 -9.97 6.67
CA THR A 145 -10.30 -8.93 5.75
C THR A 145 -11.24 -9.50 4.69
N LEU A 146 -10.95 -10.68 4.15
CA LEU A 146 -11.81 -11.35 3.16
C LEU A 146 -13.17 -11.74 3.76
N VAL A 147 -13.17 -12.34 4.95
CA VAL A 147 -14.40 -12.72 5.67
C VAL A 147 -15.25 -11.48 5.97
N ASP A 148 -14.62 -10.38 6.37
CA ASP A 148 -15.32 -9.13 6.67
C ASP A 148 -15.92 -8.50 5.42
N ILE A 149 -15.18 -8.48 4.31
CA ILE A 149 -15.71 -8.03 3.01
C ILE A 149 -16.92 -8.89 2.60
N CYS A 150 -16.85 -10.21 2.73
CA CYS A 150 -17.97 -11.10 2.41
C CYS A 150 -19.22 -10.80 3.27
N LYS A 151 -19.04 -10.43 4.55
CA LYS A 151 -20.14 -10.00 5.43
C LYS A 151 -20.72 -8.65 5.03
N LEU A 152 -19.89 -7.74 4.52
CA LEU A 152 -20.29 -6.39 4.11
C LEU A 152 -20.84 -6.31 2.67
N LEU A 153 -20.81 -7.39 1.89
CA LEU A 153 -21.37 -7.45 0.53
C LEU A 153 -22.81 -6.91 0.40
N PRO A 154 -23.74 -7.14 1.35
CA PRO A 154 -25.09 -6.58 1.25
C PRO A 154 -25.13 -5.04 1.30
N GLN A 155 -24.09 -4.40 1.83
CA GLN A 155 -23.98 -2.93 1.96
C GLN A 155 -23.17 -2.29 0.81
N THR A 156 -22.97 -3.03 -0.28
CA THR A 156 -22.23 -2.57 -1.46
C THR A 156 -22.89 -1.34 -2.08
N ARG A 157 -22.07 -0.37 -2.50
CA ARG A 157 -22.53 0.82 -3.23
C ARG A 157 -22.58 0.52 -4.72
N ALA A 158 -23.79 0.43 -5.27
CA ALA A 158 -24.01 0.16 -6.70
C ALA A 158 -23.23 1.08 -7.66
N PRO A 159 -23.10 2.41 -7.42
CA PRO A 159 -22.33 3.27 -8.33
C PRO A 159 -20.83 2.93 -8.39
N GLU A 160 -20.22 2.59 -7.25
CA GLU A 160 -18.80 2.24 -7.18
C GLU A 160 -18.53 0.91 -7.90
N LEU A 161 -19.46 -0.03 -7.80
CA LEU A 161 -19.42 -1.31 -8.52
C LEU A 161 -19.54 -1.13 -10.04
N VAL A 162 -20.47 -0.30 -10.51
CA VAL A 162 -20.64 -0.04 -11.94
C VAL A 162 -19.40 0.63 -12.54
N ILE A 163 -18.87 1.65 -11.87
CA ILE A 163 -17.68 2.37 -12.34
C ILE A 163 -16.48 1.42 -12.40
N SER A 164 -16.27 0.62 -11.36
CA SER A 164 -15.13 -0.31 -11.32
C SER A 164 -15.27 -1.43 -12.35
N LEU A 165 -16.46 -1.97 -12.58
CA LEU A 165 -16.72 -2.97 -13.60
C LEU A 165 -16.44 -2.42 -15.00
N VAL A 166 -16.98 -1.24 -15.34
CA VAL A 166 -16.74 -0.58 -16.64
C VAL A 166 -15.25 -0.32 -16.84
N ALA A 167 -14.55 0.19 -15.82
CA ALA A 167 -13.12 0.44 -15.90
C ALA A 167 -12.32 -0.85 -16.15
N ILE A 168 -12.65 -1.95 -15.47
CA ILE A 168 -12.01 -3.25 -15.67
C ILE A 168 -12.27 -3.77 -17.09
N THR A 169 -13.51 -3.71 -17.56
CA THR A 169 -13.88 -4.16 -18.91
C THR A 169 -13.14 -3.37 -19.99
N VAL A 170 -13.12 -2.04 -19.89
CA VAL A 170 -12.41 -1.17 -20.84
C VAL A 170 -10.90 -1.48 -20.84
N LEU A 171 -10.29 -1.61 -19.67
CA LEU A 171 -8.85 -1.91 -19.57
C LEU A 171 -8.49 -3.27 -20.18
N ILE A 172 -9.33 -4.30 -19.98
CA ILE A 172 -9.11 -5.63 -20.56
C ILE A 172 -9.25 -5.58 -22.07
N VAL A 173 -10.33 -4.96 -22.57
CA VAL A 173 -10.58 -4.85 -24.02
C VAL A 173 -9.45 -4.10 -24.71
N VAL A 174 -9.01 -2.95 -24.18
CA VAL A 174 -7.93 -2.16 -24.77
C VAL A 174 -6.58 -2.87 -24.72
N LYS A 175 -6.34 -3.75 -23.74
CA LYS A 175 -5.08 -4.50 -23.63
C LYS A 175 -5.01 -5.67 -24.62
N GLU A 176 -6.16 -6.28 -24.94
CA GLU A 176 -6.28 -7.41 -25.86
C GLU A 176 -6.30 -6.98 -27.34
N ILE A 177 -6.74 -5.74 -27.64
CA ILE A 177 -6.66 -5.12 -28.97
C ILE A 177 -5.23 -4.68 -29.28
#